data_AF-W6JW14-F1
#
_entry.id   AF-W6JW14-F1
#
_cell.length_a   1.000
_cell.length_b   1.000
_cell.length_c   1.000
_cell.angle_alpha   90.00
_cell.angle_beta   90.00
_cell.angle_gamma   90.00
#
_symmetry.space_group_name_H-M   'P 1'
#
loop_
_entity.id
_entity.type
_entity.pdbx_description
1 polymer ?
#
loop_
_entity_poly.entity_id
_entity_poly.type
_entity_poly.pdbx_seq_one_letter_code
_entity_poly.pdbx_strand_id
1 'polypeptide(L)'
;MSEPRRATYGYEELAARIEQVLGERPSPSALRAARAQGRRTESTLTKPRLTVGMPAPLPASSRTAPATFDVEEVERWLAGHPRLAWSRALEEAEQALARGEDVESVISQALARGLSWRTITTVLVEHDGQPRSTAGVHKRYRHLGP
;
A
#
# COMPACT_ATOMS: atom_id res chain seq x y z
N MET A 1 -26.91 -21.58 23.80
CA MET A 1 -26.61 -20.25 23.23
C MET A 1 -25.82 -20.48 21.97
N SER A 2 -26.43 -20.33 20.79
CA SER A 2 -25.74 -20.48 19.51
C SER A 2 -24.81 -19.30 19.32
N GLU A 3 -23.51 -19.54 19.17
CA GLU A 3 -22.58 -18.49 18.76
C GLU A 3 -23.09 -17.87 17.45
N PRO A 4 -23.16 -16.52 17.35
CA PRO A 4 -23.47 -15.90 16.08
C PRO A 4 -22.41 -16.36 15.07
N ARG A 5 -22.87 -16.90 13.94
CA ARG A 5 -21.98 -17.36 12.87
C ARG A 5 -21.14 -16.16 12.44
N ARG A 6 -19.84 -16.18 12.77
CA ARG A 6 -18.92 -15.11 12.35
C ARG A 6 -18.95 -15.03 10.82
N ALA A 7 -19.18 -13.82 10.31
CA ALA A 7 -19.09 -13.57 8.88
C ALA A 7 -17.64 -13.80 8.44
N THR A 8 -17.45 -14.46 7.31
CA THR A 8 -16.11 -14.80 6.80
C THR A 8 -15.97 -14.41 5.35
N TYR A 9 -14.77 -14.00 4.95
CA TYR A 9 -14.39 -13.86 3.55
C TYR A 9 -13.71 -15.11 3.00
N GLY A 10 -14.03 -15.50 1.77
CA GLY A 10 -13.18 -16.34 0.92
C GLY A 10 -12.11 -15.51 0.19
N TYR A 11 -11.21 -16.17 -0.55
CA TYR A 11 -10.16 -15.48 -1.30
C TYR A 11 -10.68 -14.49 -2.36
N GLU A 12 -11.75 -14.82 -3.07
CA GLU A 12 -12.33 -13.92 -4.08
C GLU A 12 -12.97 -12.69 -3.45
N GLU A 13 -13.71 -12.87 -2.35
CA GLU A 13 -14.32 -11.77 -1.61
C GLU A 13 -13.26 -10.87 -0.99
N LEU A 14 -12.19 -11.46 -0.44
CA LEU A 14 -11.03 -10.72 0.05
C LEU A 14 -10.34 -9.92 -1.07
N ALA A 15 -10.15 -10.52 -2.26
CA ALA A 15 -9.56 -9.82 -3.40
C ALA A 15 -10.41 -8.62 -3.83
N ALA A 16 -11.72 -8.81 -3.94
CA ALA A 16 -12.66 -7.75 -4.30
C ALA A 16 -12.70 -6.65 -3.22
N ARG A 17 -12.62 -7.02 -1.94
CA ARG A 17 -12.60 -6.04 -0.85
C ARG A 17 -11.31 -5.23 -0.83
N ILE A 18 -10.16 -5.86 -1.07
CA ILE A 18 -8.88 -5.17 -1.24
C ILE A 18 -8.93 -4.19 -2.42
N GLU A 19 -9.49 -4.62 -3.56
CA GLU A 19 -9.68 -3.76 -4.74
C GLU A 19 -10.55 -2.54 -4.40
N GLN A 20 -11.67 -2.75 -3.69
CA GLN A 20 -12.57 -1.67 -3.32
C GLN A 20 -11.92 -0.62 -2.41
N VAL A 21 -11.09 -1.05 -1.44
CA VAL A 21 -10.50 -0.16 -0.44
C VAL A 21 -9.17 0.44 -0.92
N LEU A 22 -8.35 -0.32 -1.64
CA LEU A 22 -6.99 0.08 -2.04
C LEU A 22 -6.87 0.45 -3.53
N GLY A 23 -7.94 0.31 -4.30
CA GLY A 23 -8.02 0.66 -5.72
C GLY A 23 -7.35 -0.32 -6.68
N GLU A 24 -6.74 -1.40 -6.18
CA GLU A 24 -6.06 -2.40 -7.00
C GLU A 24 -6.37 -3.82 -6.53
N ARG A 25 -6.70 -4.70 -7.49
CA ARG A 25 -6.99 -6.11 -7.20
C ARG A 25 -5.71 -6.93 -7.07
N PRO A 26 -5.50 -7.64 -5.94
CA PRO A 26 -4.39 -8.57 -5.81
C PRO A 26 -4.66 -9.84 -6.62
N SER A 27 -3.59 -10.47 -7.14
CA SER A 27 -3.72 -11.77 -7.79
C SER A 27 -3.98 -12.89 -6.77
N PRO A 28 -4.67 -13.98 -7.15
CA PRO A 28 -4.88 -15.13 -6.27
C PRO A 28 -3.56 -15.76 -5.77
N SER A 29 -2.51 -15.74 -6.60
CA SER A 29 -1.18 -16.22 -6.19
C SER A 29 -0.54 -15.33 -5.13
N ALA A 30 -0.71 -14.01 -5.21
CA ALA A 30 -0.20 -13.07 -4.21
C ALA A 30 -0.88 -13.27 -2.85
N LEU A 31 -2.21 -13.48 -2.84
CA LEU A 31 -2.95 -13.76 -1.60
C LEU A 31 -2.47 -15.06 -0.94
N ARG A 32 -2.29 -16.13 -1.72
CA ARG A 32 -1.77 -17.42 -1.18
C ARG A 32 -0.33 -17.30 -0.69
N ALA A 33 0.51 -16.53 -1.39
CA ALA A 33 1.91 -16.34 -1.05
C ALA A 33 2.12 -15.43 0.17
N ALA A 34 1.17 -14.54 0.48
CA ALA A 34 1.27 -13.61 1.61
C ALA A 34 1.58 -14.31 2.94
N ARG A 35 1.04 -15.52 3.15
CA ARG A 35 1.33 -16.37 4.32
C ARG A 35 2.81 -16.73 4.46
N ALA A 36 3.49 -17.01 3.35
CA ALA A 36 4.92 -17.34 3.34
C ALA A 36 5.80 -16.09 3.49
N GLN A 37 5.26 -14.91 3.16
CA GLN A 37 6.00 -13.67 3.05
C GLN A 37 6.01 -12.84 4.35
N GLY A 38 5.13 -13.13 5.31
CA GLY A 38 4.92 -12.34 6.54
C GLY A 38 6.12 -12.18 7.49
N ARG A 39 7.30 -12.67 7.13
CA ARG A 39 8.56 -12.49 7.89
C ARG A 39 9.60 -11.61 7.20
N ARG A 40 9.40 -11.17 5.95
CA ARG A 40 10.31 -10.21 5.33
C ARG A 40 9.83 -8.81 5.67
N THR A 41 10.60 -8.11 6.49
CA THR A 41 10.48 -6.66 6.71
C THR A 41 10.40 -6.01 5.33
N GLU A 42 9.23 -5.46 4.99
CA GLU A 42 9.07 -4.75 3.73
C GLU A 42 10.02 -3.55 3.76
N SER A 43 10.84 -3.44 2.72
CA SER A 43 11.69 -2.29 2.53
C SER A 43 10.79 -1.06 2.41
N THR A 44 10.96 -0.11 3.33
CA THR A 44 10.25 1.17 3.44
C THR A 44 10.47 2.10 2.23
N LEU A 45 11.13 1.63 1.17
CA LEU A 45 11.58 2.41 0.02
C LEU A 45 10.65 2.31 -1.21
N THR A 46 9.50 1.61 -1.13
CA THR A 46 8.59 1.44 -2.26
C THR A 46 7.11 1.42 -1.86
N LYS A 47 6.22 1.60 -2.86
CA LYS A 47 4.77 1.45 -2.74
C LYS A 47 4.44 0.18 -1.93
N PRO A 48 3.76 0.29 -0.76
CA PRO A 48 3.48 -0.86 0.11
C PRO A 48 2.75 -1.96 -0.65
N ARG A 49 3.02 -3.25 -0.38
CA ARG A 49 2.31 -4.33 -1.08
C ARG A 49 0.84 -4.38 -0.67
N LEU A 50 -0.03 -4.91 -1.53
CA LEU A 50 -1.47 -5.06 -1.23
C LEU A 50 -1.75 -6.08 -0.12
N THR A 51 -0.81 -6.98 0.16
CA THR A 51 -0.97 -8.08 1.11
C THR A 51 -0.05 -7.94 2.33
N VAL A 52 0.50 -6.74 2.56
CA VAL A 52 1.37 -6.49 3.72
C VAL A 52 0.56 -6.59 5.01
N GLY A 53 1.03 -7.40 5.96
CA GLY A 53 0.31 -7.64 7.22
C GLY A 53 -1.04 -8.31 7.06
N MET A 54 -1.32 -8.95 5.91
CA MET A 54 -2.60 -9.60 5.63
C MET A 54 -2.92 -10.66 6.71
N PRO A 55 -4.16 -10.68 7.22
CA PRO A 55 -4.63 -11.66 8.20
C PRO A 55 -4.41 -13.11 7.74
N ALA A 56 -4.15 -13.99 8.69
CA ALA A 56 -4.10 -15.42 8.41
C ALA A 56 -5.53 -15.96 8.24
N PRO A 57 -5.75 -16.98 7.38
CA PRO A 57 -7.03 -17.65 7.32
C PRO A 57 -7.32 -18.37 8.65
N LEU A 58 -8.60 -18.45 8.98
CA LEU A 58 -9.12 -19.20 10.10
C LEU A 58 -8.71 -20.69 10.01
N PRO A 59 -8.54 -21.38 11.15
CA PRO A 59 -8.25 -22.81 11.18
C PRO A 59 -9.29 -23.60 10.37
N ALA A 60 -8.80 -24.37 9.39
CA ALA A 60 -9.66 -25.19 8.55
C ALA A 60 -10.12 -26.44 9.31
N SER A 61 -11.41 -26.80 9.17
CA SER A 61 -11.97 -28.04 9.75
C SER A 61 -11.48 -29.30 9.05
N SER A 62 -10.99 -29.19 7.81
CA SER A 62 -10.38 -30.29 7.05
C SER A 62 -9.29 -29.76 6.10
N ARG A 63 -8.43 -30.67 5.61
CA ARG A 63 -7.34 -30.33 4.69
C ARG A 63 -7.82 -29.78 3.34
N THR A 64 -9.06 -30.10 2.94
CA THR A 64 -9.66 -29.67 1.67
C THR A 64 -10.64 -28.51 1.84
N ALA A 65 -10.92 -28.08 3.07
CA ALA A 65 -11.81 -26.96 3.31
C ALA A 65 -11.20 -25.68 2.72
N PRO A 66 -12.02 -24.85 2.04
CA PRO A 66 -11.55 -23.58 1.51
C PRO A 66 -11.08 -22.66 2.64
N ALA A 67 -10.06 -21.86 2.37
CA ALA A 67 -9.59 -20.85 3.31
C ALA A 67 -10.67 -19.79 3.54
N THR A 68 -10.93 -19.49 4.80
CA THR A 68 -11.86 -18.45 5.23
C THR A 68 -11.11 -17.45 6.11
N PHE A 69 -11.48 -16.19 6.05
CA PHE A 69 -10.86 -15.10 6.80
C PHE A 69 -11.92 -14.43 7.66
N ASP A 70 -11.56 -14.04 8.89
CA ASP A 70 -12.45 -13.29 9.77
C ASP A 70 -12.72 -11.89 9.18
N VAL A 71 -13.99 -11.53 8.99
CA VAL A 71 -14.37 -10.26 8.37
C VAL A 71 -13.90 -9.07 9.22
N GLU A 72 -14.04 -9.13 10.54
CA GLU A 72 -13.66 -8.00 11.40
C GLU A 72 -12.15 -7.78 11.40
N GLU A 73 -11.37 -8.87 11.37
CA GLU A 73 -9.92 -8.79 11.26
C GLU A 73 -9.48 -8.21 9.91
N VAL A 74 -10.11 -8.63 8.81
CA VAL A 74 -9.85 -8.10 7.47
C VAL A 74 -10.20 -6.62 7.39
N GLU A 75 -11.37 -6.21 7.86
CA GLU A 75 -11.79 -4.81 7.81
C GLU A 75 -10.89 -3.91 8.67
N ARG A 76 -10.48 -4.38 9.86
CA ARG A 76 -9.53 -3.65 10.71
C ARG A 76 -8.16 -3.50 10.04
N TRP A 77 -7.67 -4.57 9.41
CA TRP A 77 -6.43 -4.55 8.65
C TRP A 77 -6.48 -3.57 7.47
N LEU A 78 -7.56 -3.62 6.68
CA LEU A 78 -7.76 -2.72 5.54
C LEU A 78 -7.86 -1.25 5.95
N ALA A 79 -8.58 -0.95 7.05
CA ALA A 79 -8.71 0.40 7.56
C ALA A 79 -7.38 1.02 8.00
N GLY A 80 -6.45 0.20 8.51
CA GLY A 80 -5.11 0.61 8.91
C GLY A 80 -4.02 0.40 7.85
N HIS A 81 -4.40 0.07 6.62
CA HIS A 81 -3.44 -0.40 5.63
C HIS A 81 -2.46 0.72 5.21
N PRO A 82 -1.13 0.49 5.20
CA PRO A 82 -0.13 1.53 4.93
C PRO A 82 -0.25 2.15 3.53
N ARG A 83 -0.86 1.42 2.59
CA ARG A 83 -1.15 1.93 1.24
C ARG A 83 -2.13 3.10 1.23
N LEU A 84 -3.03 3.21 2.20
CA LEU A 84 -3.93 4.36 2.32
C LEU A 84 -3.16 5.64 2.61
N ALA A 85 -2.24 5.59 3.58
CA ALA A 85 -1.36 6.71 3.89
C ALA A 85 -0.43 7.06 2.72
N TRP A 86 0.11 6.05 2.04
CA TRP A 86 0.94 6.23 0.85
C TRP A 86 0.16 6.91 -0.31
N SER A 87 -1.04 6.43 -0.63
CA SER A 87 -1.88 7.01 -1.69
C SER A 87 -2.26 8.46 -1.36
N ARG A 88 -2.64 8.73 -0.12
CA ARG A 88 -2.91 10.09 0.35
C ARG A 88 -1.68 11.00 0.22
N ALA A 89 -0.50 10.53 0.60
CA ALA A 89 0.73 11.32 0.47
C ALA A 89 1.07 11.61 -0.99
N LEU A 90 0.82 10.66 -1.90
CA LEU A 90 0.99 10.83 -3.35
C LEU A 90 0.03 11.90 -3.89
N GLU A 91 -1.27 11.76 -3.62
CA GLU A 91 -2.29 12.72 -4.05
C GLU A 91 -2.00 14.13 -3.54
N GLU A 92 -1.61 14.27 -2.26
CA GLU A 92 -1.29 15.57 -1.69
C GLU A 92 -0.05 16.21 -2.35
N ALA A 93 0.96 15.41 -2.73
CA ALA A 93 2.13 15.91 -3.45
C ALA A 93 1.79 16.36 -4.89
N GLU A 94 0.98 15.58 -5.61
CA GLU A 94 0.50 15.93 -6.95
C GLU A 94 -0.32 17.22 -6.92
N GLN A 95 -1.23 17.35 -5.96
CA GLN A 95 -2.05 18.55 -5.81
C GLN A 95 -1.22 19.78 -5.41
N ALA A 96 -0.21 19.62 -4.54
CA ALA A 96 0.67 20.72 -4.16
C ALA A 96 1.44 21.28 -5.36
N LEU A 97 1.99 20.40 -6.20
CA LEU A 97 2.63 20.80 -7.45
C LEU A 97 1.63 21.47 -8.41
N ALA A 98 0.42 20.92 -8.56
CA ALA A 98 -0.62 21.52 -9.39
C ALA A 98 -1.05 22.92 -8.92
N ARG A 99 -0.97 23.20 -7.60
CA ARG A 99 -1.19 24.54 -7.03
C ARG A 99 -0.01 25.49 -7.21
N GLY A 100 1.11 25.02 -7.76
CA GLY A 100 2.33 25.81 -7.92
C GLY A 100 3.11 25.99 -6.62
N GLU A 101 2.97 25.08 -5.65
CA GLU A 101 3.80 25.10 -4.45
C GLU A 101 5.28 24.85 -4.80
N ASP A 102 6.17 25.35 -3.95
CA ASP A 102 7.60 25.20 -4.13
C ASP A 102 8.02 23.71 -4.14
N VAL A 103 8.80 23.33 -5.16
CA VAL A 103 9.19 21.94 -5.40
C VAL A 103 9.98 21.36 -4.24
N GLU A 104 10.86 22.14 -3.60
CA GLU A 104 11.65 21.64 -2.46
C GLU A 104 10.76 21.38 -1.25
N SER A 105 9.80 22.26 -0.99
CA SER A 105 8.78 22.06 0.05
C SER A 105 7.96 20.79 -0.19
N VAL A 106 7.49 20.57 -1.43
CA VAL A 106 6.73 19.36 -1.79
C VAL A 106 7.57 18.10 -1.59
N ILE A 107 8.83 18.11 -2.05
CA ILE A 107 9.75 16.98 -1.88
C ILE A 107 9.97 16.68 -0.40
N SER A 108 10.22 17.69 0.43
CA SER A 108 10.45 17.52 1.87
C SER A 108 9.22 16.90 2.56
N GLN A 109 8.02 17.41 2.27
CA GLN A 109 6.77 16.87 2.82
C GLN A 109 6.51 15.43 2.35
N ALA A 110 6.77 15.13 1.08
CA ALA A 110 6.64 13.80 0.51
C ALA A 110 7.57 12.78 1.22
N LEU A 111 8.83 13.17 1.46
CA LEU A 111 9.81 12.34 2.17
C LEU A 111 9.40 12.11 3.64
N ALA A 112 8.96 13.17 4.32
CA ALA A 112 8.49 13.07 5.71
C ALA A 112 7.29 12.12 5.86
N ARG A 113 6.51 11.93 4.79
CA ARG A 113 5.37 11.01 4.73
C ARG A 113 5.72 9.63 4.17
N GLY A 114 6.99 9.36 3.93
CA GLY A 114 7.50 8.06 3.52
C GLY A 114 7.39 7.76 2.02
N LEU A 115 7.18 8.77 1.16
CA LEU A 115 7.33 8.56 -0.28
C LEU A 115 8.80 8.36 -0.63
N SER A 116 9.07 7.40 -1.52
CA SER A 116 10.44 7.14 -1.95
C SER A 116 10.88 8.10 -3.05
N TRP A 117 12.19 8.27 -3.18
CA TRP A 117 12.79 9.06 -4.26
C TRP A 117 12.33 8.65 -5.65
N ARG A 118 12.04 7.36 -5.87
CA ARG A 118 11.52 6.87 -7.15
C ARG A 118 10.13 7.43 -7.40
N THR A 119 9.22 7.34 -6.43
CA THR A 119 7.86 7.88 -6.53
C THR A 119 7.89 9.39 -6.72
N ILE A 120 8.67 10.11 -5.92
CA ILE A 120 8.83 11.57 -6.05
C ILE A 120 9.34 11.94 -7.45
N THR A 121 10.31 11.19 -7.99
CA THR A 121 10.81 11.44 -9.35
C THR A 121 9.71 11.28 -10.39
N THR A 122 8.89 10.22 -10.29
CA THR A 122 7.75 10.00 -11.20
C THR A 122 6.77 11.17 -11.15
N VAL A 123 6.37 11.59 -9.96
CA VAL A 123 5.47 12.74 -9.77
C VAL A 123 6.02 14.01 -10.41
N LEU A 124 7.31 14.31 -10.22
CA LEU A 124 7.94 15.49 -10.83
C LEU A 124 7.97 15.42 -12.37
N VAL A 125 8.31 14.24 -12.92
CA VAL A 125 8.34 14.03 -14.38
C VAL A 125 6.93 14.14 -14.98
N GLU A 126 5.92 13.60 -14.31
CA GLU A 126 4.52 13.68 -14.74
C GLU A 126 3.98 15.11 -14.65
N HIS A 127 4.40 15.88 -13.64
CA HIS A 127 3.95 17.24 -13.42
C HIS A 127 4.44 18.23 -14.49
N ASP A 128 5.72 18.20 -14.86
CA ASP A 128 6.32 19.19 -15.77
C ASP A 128 6.83 18.62 -17.10
N GLY A 129 6.70 17.30 -17.31
CA GLY A 129 7.12 16.60 -18.52
C GLY A 129 8.63 16.52 -18.72
N GLN A 130 9.45 17.00 -17.78
CA GLN A 130 10.90 17.01 -17.94
C GLN A 130 11.50 15.66 -17.53
N PRO A 131 12.31 15.04 -18.40
CA PRO A 131 12.92 13.75 -18.08
C PRO A 131 13.94 13.89 -16.94
N ARG A 132 13.77 13.09 -15.89
CA ARG A 132 14.68 13.04 -14.74
C ARG A 132 14.97 11.60 -14.34
N SER A 133 16.22 11.33 -13.98
CA SER A 133 16.58 10.07 -13.35
C SER A 133 16.43 10.17 -11.82
N THR A 134 16.05 9.08 -11.17
CA THR A 134 15.96 9.05 -9.70
C THR A 134 17.30 9.39 -9.03
N ALA A 135 18.41 8.95 -9.62
CA ALA A 135 19.75 9.30 -9.12
C ALA A 135 20.04 10.81 -9.22
N GLY A 136 19.62 11.46 -10.31
CA GLY A 136 19.77 12.90 -10.50
C GLY A 136 18.92 13.71 -9.52
N VAL A 137 17.64 13.33 -9.36
CA VAL A 137 16.73 13.94 -8.37
C VAL A 137 17.29 13.79 -6.97
N HIS A 138 17.68 12.57 -6.58
CA HIS A 138 18.28 12.32 -5.27
C HIS A 138 19.55 13.15 -5.07
N LYS A 139 20.48 13.18 -6.02
CA LYS A 139 21.72 13.99 -5.89
C LYS A 139 21.42 15.46 -5.66
N ARG A 140 20.40 16.01 -6.33
CA ARG A 140 20.00 17.42 -6.21
C ARG A 140 19.33 17.72 -4.88
N TYR A 141 18.41 16.86 -4.44
CA TYR A 141 17.49 17.16 -3.34
C TYR A 141 17.74 16.36 -2.05
N ARG A 142 18.78 15.53 -1.98
CA ARG A 142 19.11 14.73 -0.78
C ARG A 142 19.28 15.52 0.51
N HIS A 143 19.54 16.83 0.42
CA HIS A 143 19.66 17.72 1.58
C HIS A 143 18.31 18.05 2.24
N LEU A 144 17.19 17.69 1.60
CA LEU A 144 15.81 17.90 2.08
C LEU A 144 15.23 16.69 2.83
N GLY A 145 15.89 15.53 2.74
CA GLY A 145 15.47 14.34 3.47
C GLY A 145 15.93 14.38 4.93
N PRO A 146 15.28 13.64 5.84
CA PRO A 146 15.81 13.38 7.17
C PRO A 146 17.17 12.65 7.12
#